data_AF-A0A9D1E183-F1
#
_entry.id   AF-A0A9D1E183-F1
#
_cell.length_a   1.000
_cell.length_b   1.000
_cell.length_c   1.000
_cell.angle_alpha   90.00
_cell.angle_beta   90.00
_cell.angle_gamma   90.00
#
_symmetry.space_group_name_H-M   'P 1'
#
loop_
_entity.id
_entity.type
_entity.pdbx_description
1 polymer ?
#
loop_
_entity_poly.entity_id
_entity_poly.type
_entity_poly.pdbx_seq_one_letter_code
_entity_poly.pdbx_strand_id
1 'polypeptide(L)'
;MESKKELRKLISMRKKQVPLEERRRRSVPVMERLMTLPRFRKAQNILFYWAMQDEVATQDAVLACAAAGKNVFLPVVDGDFLRIRRFSGRAALTPGESYAIPEPVEGSEEVRISDIDLVVVPGVAFDMDGGRMGRGKGFYDRLLAGASDCSQGGPYKVGVCFDFQVVDAVPKEAHDMLMDAVVCESRTEIIRNDNRVCSVFGIRYPIVSGGMVWCSGWRLASAVSAAGGLGLLGAGSMKPELLREHIASCRAATDRPFGVNVPLMSPYAAELMEVVLSEKVPVVFTSAGNPKTWTPRLKDAGVKVAHVVSSSKFAVKCAEVGVDAVVAEGFEAGGHNGREETATMVLVPQVRAAVSLPLLAAGGIVSGAGMAAAFALGAEGVQVGTRFALCRESSANEEFKQLCLGLKEGDTMLALKKVSPTRLIKNDFYAQVQEAEDRGASKEELVELLGRGRARQGIFEGDLSAGELEIGQGVSLISDLPSAADIVRSMVDGYRRAVAGMEVL
;
A
#
# COMPACT_ATOMS: atom_id res chain seq x y z
N MET A 1 -20.48 6.34 -17.69
CA MET A 1 -19.20 5.75 -18.14
C MET A 1 -19.08 6.04 -19.63
N GLU A 2 -18.12 6.86 -20.07
CA GLU A 2 -17.93 7.13 -21.50
C GLU A 2 -17.50 5.86 -22.25
N SER A 3 -17.98 5.66 -23.47
CA SER A 3 -17.55 4.51 -24.28
C SER A 3 -16.10 4.67 -24.74
N LYS A 4 -15.35 3.57 -24.94
CA LYS A 4 -13.98 3.60 -25.51
C LYS A 4 -13.91 4.42 -26.81
N LYS A 5 -14.98 4.43 -27.61
CA LYS A 5 -15.07 5.19 -28.87
C LYS A 5 -15.11 6.71 -28.64
N GLU A 6 -15.92 7.17 -27.69
CA GLU A 6 -16.02 8.59 -27.33
C GLU A 6 -14.71 9.09 -26.73
N LEU A 7 -14.12 8.31 -25.82
CA LEU A 7 -12.85 8.65 -25.18
C LEU A 7 -11.72 8.79 -26.21
N ARG A 8 -11.63 7.87 -27.18
CA ARG A 8 -10.67 7.99 -28.30
C ARG A 8 -10.87 9.26 -29.10
N LYS A 9 -12.13 9.64 -29.38
CA LYS A 9 -12.45 10.87 -30.11
C LYS A 9 -12.05 12.10 -29.30
N LEU A 10 -12.37 12.14 -28.01
CA LEU A 10 -12.02 13.23 -27.10
C LEU A 10 -10.50 13.44 -27.04
N ILE A 11 -9.73 12.38 -26.77
CA ILE A 11 -8.27 12.50 -26.69
C ILE A 11 -7.65 12.84 -28.04
N SER A 12 -8.17 12.29 -29.15
CA SER A 12 -7.72 12.67 -30.49
C SER A 12 -7.92 14.16 -30.77
N MET A 13 -9.05 14.75 -30.34
CA MET A 13 -9.27 16.19 -30.44
C MET A 13 -8.27 16.99 -29.59
N ARG A 14 -8.04 16.60 -28.33
CA ARG A 14 -7.04 17.24 -27.47
C ARG A 14 -5.62 17.15 -28.06
N LYS A 15 -5.25 16.00 -28.62
CA LYS A 15 -3.95 15.81 -29.29
C LYS A 15 -3.76 16.77 -30.47
N LYS A 16 -4.79 17.02 -31.27
CA LYS A 16 -4.74 17.95 -32.41
C LYS A 16 -4.53 19.41 -31.99
N GLN A 17 -4.90 19.77 -30.76
CA GLN A 17 -4.69 21.11 -30.21
C GLN A 17 -3.25 21.35 -29.75
N VAL A 18 -2.41 20.31 -29.67
CA VAL A 18 -1.01 20.42 -29.24
C VAL A 18 -0.10 20.17 -30.45
N PRO A 19 0.62 21.19 -30.95
CA PRO A 19 1.54 21.05 -32.08
C PRO A 19 2.62 19.99 -31.85
N LEU A 20 3.25 19.50 -32.92
CA LEU A 20 4.30 18.48 -32.84
C LEU A 20 5.51 18.94 -32.00
N GLU A 21 5.99 20.16 -32.20
CA GLU A 21 7.13 20.70 -31.44
C GLU A 21 6.81 20.79 -29.95
N GLU A 22 5.60 21.23 -29.62
CA GLU A 22 5.13 21.30 -28.24
C GLU A 22 5.07 19.91 -27.60
N ARG A 23 4.58 18.89 -28.32
CA ARG A 23 4.59 17.50 -27.84
C ARG A 23 6.00 16.98 -27.61
N ARG A 24 6.96 17.31 -28.48
CA ARG A 24 8.38 16.94 -28.29
C ARG A 24 8.94 17.58 -27.02
N ARG A 25 8.72 18.89 -26.82
CA ARG A 25 9.11 19.61 -25.60
C ARG A 25 8.52 18.97 -24.34
N ARG A 26 7.21 18.67 -24.37
CA ARG A 26 6.48 18.03 -23.28
C ARG A 26 6.91 16.57 -23.02
N SER A 27 7.58 15.92 -23.97
CA SER A 27 8.06 14.54 -23.79
C SER A 27 9.30 14.45 -22.89
N VAL A 28 10.13 15.50 -22.87
CA VAL A 28 11.35 15.57 -22.04
C VAL A 28 11.06 15.29 -20.56
N PRO A 29 10.17 16.03 -19.87
CA PRO A 29 9.91 15.79 -18.46
C PRO A 29 9.23 14.43 -18.18
N VAL A 30 8.57 13.81 -19.17
CA VAL A 30 8.04 12.45 -19.02
C VAL A 30 9.18 11.43 -19.03
N MET A 31 10.13 11.57 -19.95
CA MET A 31 11.30 10.68 -20.05
C MET A 31 12.25 10.86 -18.88
N GLU A 32 12.51 12.08 -18.44
CA GLU A 32 13.32 12.35 -17.24
C GLU A 32 12.73 11.63 -16.02
N ARG A 33 11.42 11.74 -15.79
CA ARG A 33 10.75 11.02 -14.69
C ARG A 33 10.84 9.51 -14.84
N LEU A 34 10.58 8.97 -16.03
CA LEU A 34 10.74 7.54 -16.32
C LEU A 34 12.14 7.06 -15.92
N MET A 35 13.17 7.82 -16.26
CA MET A 35 14.57 7.47 -15.95
C MET A 35 14.93 7.57 -14.46
N THR A 36 14.14 8.28 -13.65
CA THR A 36 14.33 8.32 -12.19
C THR A 36 13.75 7.10 -11.47
N LEU A 37 12.90 6.31 -12.13
CA LEU A 37 12.29 5.14 -11.51
C LEU A 37 13.36 4.12 -11.10
N PRO A 38 13.33 3.59 -9.85
CA PRO A 38 14.27 2.56 -9.42
C PRO A 38 14.27 1.32 -10.33
N ARG A 39 13.09 0.93 -10.84
CA ARG A 39 12.93 -0.17 -11.80
C ARG A 39 13.63 0.12 -13.13
N PHE A 40 13.53 1.34 -13.65
CA PHE A 40 14.20 1.73 -14.88
C PHE A 40 15.73 1.76 -14.73
N ARG A 41 16.23 2.28 -13.60
CA ARG A 41 17.66 2.31 -13.31
C ARG A 41 18.25 0.89 -13.28
N LYS A 42 17.56 -0.06 -12.62
CA LYS A 42 17.97 -1.46 -12.51
C LYS A 42 17.85 -2.26 -13.80
N ALA A 43 16.86 -1.98 -14.66
CA ALA A 43 16.61 -2.71 -15.89
C ALA A 43 17.81 -2.66 -16.85
N GLN A 44 18.20 -3.81 -17.41
CA GLN A 44 19.23 -3.92 -18.45
C GLN A 44 18.61 -4.13 -19.82
N ASN A 45 17.54 -4.92 -19.91
CA ASN A 45 16.81 -5.18 -21.14
C ASN A 45 15.54 -4.33 -21.17
N ILE A 46 15.53 -3.28 -21.98
CA ILE A 46 14.42 -2.32 -22.04
C ILE A 46 13.79 -2.32 -23.43
N LEU A 47 12.49 -2.59 -23.47
CA LEU A 47 11.68 -2.44 -24.67
C LEU A 47 11.07 -1.05 -24.70
N PHE A 48 11.47 -0.25 -25.70
CA PHE A 48 10.82 1.00 -26.04
C PHE A 48 9.92 0.83 -27.26
N TYR A 49 9.04 1.79 -27.49
CA TYR A 49 8.45 1.99 -28.81
C TYR A 49 9.19 3.10 -29.54
N TRP A 50 9.23 3.07 -30.87
CA TRP A 50 9.65 4.22 -31.65
C TRP A 50 8.46 5.15 -31.88
N ALA A 51 8.45 6.30 -31.21
CA ALA A 51 7.26 7.13 -31.11
C ALA A 51 6.76 7.67 -32.46
N MET A 52 5.45 7.56 -32.68
CA MET A 52 4.76 8.32 -33.73
C MET A 52 4.66 9.81 -33.36
N GLN A 53 4.31 10.64 -34.34
CA GLN A 53 4.22 12.10 -34.16
C GLN A 53 3.21 12.54 -33.07
N ASP A 54 2.27 11.68 -32.69
CA ASP A 54 1.23 11.96 -31.70
C ASP A 54 1.39 11.20 -30.38
N GLU A 55 2.60 10.70 -30.12
CA GLU A 55 2.98 10.00 -28.91
C GLU A 55 4.09 10.75 -28.16
N VAL A 56 4.39 10.30 -26.95
CA VAL A 56 5.52 10.82 -26.18
C VAL A 56 6.80 10.41 -26.90
N ALA A 57 7.65 11.36 -27.24
CA ALA A 57 8.90 11.08 -27.94
C ALA A 57 9.84 10.26 -27.05
N THR A 58 10.25 9.09 -27.55
CA THR A 58 11.14 8.14 -26.88
C THR A 58 12.52 8.04 -27.54
N GLN A 59 12.69 8.64 -28.72
CA GLN A 59 13.87 8.45 -29.57
C GLN A 59 15.18 8.83 -28.87
N ASP A 60 15.19 9.95 -28.14
CA ASP A 60 16.38 10.40 -27.42
C ASP A 60 16.67 9.49 -26.21
N ALA A 61 15.64 8.99 -25.54
CA ALA A 61 15.76 8.03 -24.44
C ALA A 61 16.32 6.68 -24.92
N VAL A 62 15.86 6.19 -26.08
CA VAL A 62 16.36 4.98 -26.75
C VAL A 62 17.86 5.09 -26.99
N LEU A 63 18.30 6.22 -27.56
CA LEU A 63 19.71 6.47 -27.84
C LEU A 63 20.55 6.58 -26.57
N ALA A 64 20.07 7.35 -25.59
CA ALA A 64 20.78 7.54 -24.32
C ALA A 64 20.96 6.22 -23.57
N CYS A 65 19.94 5.35 -23.56
CA CYS A 65 20.03 4.03 -22.93
C CYS A 65 21.01 3.10 -23.65
N ALA A 66 20.99 3.08 -24.99
CA ALA A 66 21.92 2.29 -25.77
C ALA A 66 23.38 2.76 -25.56
N ALA A 67 23.60 4.09 -25.53
CA ALA A 67 24.91 4.68 -25.26
C ALA A 67 25.39 4.40 -23.82
N ALA A 68 24.47 4.30 -22.85
CA ALA A 68 24.75 3.92 -21.48
C ALA A 68 24.96 2.39 -21.27
N GLY A 69 25.00 1.61 -22.35
CA GLY A 69 25.28 0.17 -22.31
C GLY A 69 24.09 -0.73 -21.95
N LYS A 70 22.86 -0.19 -21.91
CA LYS A 70 21.65 -1.01 -21.74
C LYS A 70 21.30 -1.70 -23.06
N ASN A 71 20.73 -2.90 -22.99
CA ASN A 71 20.18 -3.58 -24.16
C ASN A 71 18.82 -2.97 -24.48
N VAL A 72 18.76 -2.24 -25.60
CA VAL A 72 17.53 -1.59 -26.06
C VAL A 72 16.87 -2.40 -27.15
N PHE A 73 15.57 -2.58 -27.04
CA PHE A 73 14.75 -3.30 -28.00
C PHE A 73 13.61 -2.42 -28.51
N LEU A 74 13.17 -2.68 -29.73
CA LEU A 74 12.03 -2.01 -30.37
C LEU A 74 11.06 -3.04 -30.95
N PRO A 75 9.75 -2.77 -30.96
CA PRO A 75 8.77 -3.63 -31.59
C PRO A 75 8.87 -3.53 -33.12
N VAL A 76 8.63 -4.66 -33.77
CA VAL A 76 8.51 -4.81 -35.24
C VAL A 76 7.13 -5.38 -35.51
N VAL A 77 6.37 -4.78 -36.43
CA VAL A 77 5.03 -5.27 -36.78
C VAL A 77 5.15 -6.48 -37.71
N ASP A 78 4.58 -7.60 -37.29
CA ASP A 78 4.46 -8.82 -38.10
C ASP A 78 2.99 -9.25 -38.15
N GLY A 79 2.29 -8.87 -39.22
CA GLY A 79 0.84 -9.03 -39.35
C GLY A 79 0.09 -8.36 -38.20
N ASP A 80 -0.61 -9.16 -37.39
CA ASP A 80 -1.36 -8.69 -36.22
C ASP A 80 -0.56 -8.80 -34.89
N PHE A 81 0.74 -9.12 -34.96
CA PHE A 81 1.60 -9.30 -33.79
C PHE A 81 2.78 -8.31 -33.75
N LEU A 82 3.37 -8.15 -32.56
CA LEU A 82 4.62 -7.44 -32.39
C LEU A 82 5.72 -8.44 -32.07
N ARG A 83 6.80 -8.40 -32.84
CA ARG A 83 8.07 -9.06 -32.50
C ARG A 83 9.00 -8.07 -31.82
N ILE A 84 9.95 -8.56 -31.02
CA ILE A 84 10.89 -7.72 -30.29
C ILE A 84 12.28 -7.91 -30.87
N ARG A 85 12.87 -6.86 -31.44
CA ARG A 85 14.23 -6.91 -32.00
C ARG A 85 15.15 -5.90 -31.34
N ARG A 86 16.42 -6.27 -31.25
CA ARG A 86 17.47 -5.44 -30.69
C ARG A 86 17.71 -4.20 -31.54
N PHE A 87 17.84 -3.06 -30.88
CA PHE A 87 18.25 -1.80 -31.49
C PHE A 87 19.78 -1.66 -31.46
N SER A 88 20.38 -1.52 -32.63
CA SER A 88 21.85 -1.41 -32.80
C SER A 88 22.31 -0.03 -33.31
N GLY A 89 21.43 0.99 -33.23
CA GLY A 89 21.71 2.35 -33.68
C GLY A 89 20.81 2.83 -34.82
N ARG A 90 20.77 4.15 -35.06
CA ARG A 90 19.86 4.76 -36.05
C ARG A 90 20.07 4.27 -37.49
N ALA A 91 21.31 3.95 -37.86
CA ALA A 91 21.62 3.45 -39.20
C ALA A 91 21.06 2.03 -39.47
N ALA A 92 20.74 1.30 -38.41
CA ALA A 92 20.17 -0.05 -38.46
C ALA A 92 18.63 -0.03 -38.31
N LEU A 93 17.99 1.06 -38.72
CA LEU A 93 16.53 1.18 -38.79
C LEU A 93 16.08 1.35 -40.24
N THR A 94 15.03 0.61 -40.60
CA THR A 94 14.34 0.71 -41.91
C THR A 94 12.88 1.09 -41.71
N PRO A 95 12.24 1.80 -42.65
CA PRO A 95 10.80 2.06 -42.56
C PRO A 95 10.01 0.74 -42.52
N GLY A 96 9.21 0.54 -41.47
CA GLY A 96 8.37 -0.64 -41.33
C GLY A 96 7.19 -0.67 -42.30
N GLU A 97 6.77 -1.85 -42.71
CA GLU A 97 5.83 -2.05 -43.82
C GLU A 97 4.39 -1.58 -43.51
N SER A 98 3.95 -1.72 -42.25
CA SER A 98 2.54 -1.47 -41.89
C SER A 98 2.22 -0.01 -41.58
N TYR A 99 3.17 0.75 -41.03
CA TYR A 99 2.93 2.11 -40.52
C TYR A 99 4.05 3.11 -40.87
N ALA A 100 5.05 2.70 -41.64
CA ALA A 100 6.26 3.48 -41.91
C ALA A 100 7.00 3.95 -40.64
N ILE A 101 6.77 3.28 -39.51
CA ILE A 101 7.52 3.50 -38.27
C ILE A 101 8.90 2.87 -38.46
N PRO A 102 10.00 3.57 -38.16
CA PRO A 102 11.33 2.96 -38.20
C PRO A 102 11.46 1.74 -37.29
N GLU A 103 11.85 0.61 -37.87
CA GLU A 103 11.98 -0.70 -37.22
C GLU A 103 13.41 -1.23 -37.35
N PRO A 104 13.93 -2.01 -36.38
CA PRO A 104 15.22 -2.68 -36.52
C PRO A 104 15.28 -3.57 -37.77
N VAL A 105 16.40 -3.50 -38.50
CA VAL A 105 16.63 -4.28 -39.72
C VAL A 105 16.42 -5.78 -39.51
N GLU A 106 15.99 -6.44 -40.59
CA GLU A 106 15.87 -7.90 -40.64
C GLU A 106 17.22 -8.58 -40.32
N GLY A 107 17.19 -9.63 -39.51
CA GLY A 107 18.41 -10.30 -38.99
C GLY A 107 18.96 -9.74 -37.68
N SER A 108 18.39 -8.63 -37.16
CA SER A 108 18.67 -8.20 -35.78
C SER A 108 18.24 -9.27 -34.77
N GLU A 109 18.97 -9.39 -33.66
CA GLU A 109 18.65 -10.32 -32.57
C GLU A 109 17.20 -10.16 -32.11
N GLU A 110 16.43 -11.25 -32.19
CA GLU A 110 15.02 -11.31 -31.77
C GLU A 110 14.93 -11.98 -30.39
N VAL A 111 14.18 -11.38 -29.48
CA VAL A 111 14.03 -11.86 -28.09
C VAL A 111 12.55 -12.03 -27.74
N ARG A 112 12.28 -12.78 -26.67
CA ARG A 112 10.91 -12.93 -26.16
C ARG A 112 10.62 -11.84 -25.14
N ILE A 113 9.33 -11.57 -24.93
CA ILE A 113 8.89 -10.62 -23.91
C ILE A 113 9.32 -11.03 -22.48
N SER A 114 9.52 -12.34 -22.25
CA SER A 114 10.06 -12.90 -21.01
C SER A 114 11.50 -12.48 -20.71
N ASP A 115 12.24 -12.07 -21.74
CA ASP A 115 13.65 -11.70 -21.63
C ASP A 115 13.83 -10.19 -21.38
N ILE A 116 12.72 -9.44 -21.29
CA ILE A 116 12.68 -7.99 -21.06
C ILE A 116 12.46 -7.70 -19.58
N ASP A 117 13.17 -6.70 -19.04
CA ASP A 117 13.01 -6.26 -17.65
C ASP A 117 11.91 -5.21 -17.51
N LEU A 118 11.84 -4.28 -18.48
CA LEU A 118 10.92 -3.15 -18.47
C LEU A 118 10.42 -2.82 -19.88
N VAL A 119 9.12 -2.59 -20.01
CA VAL A 119 8.48 -2.12 -21.26
C VAL A 119 7.95 -0.71 -21.08
N VAL A 120 8.30 0.20 -21.98
CA VAL A 120 7.70 1.52 -22.12
C VAL A 120 6.54 1.42 -23.11
N VAL A 121 5.32 1.68 -22.65
CA VAL A 121 4.09 1.38 -23.39
C VAL A 121 3.37 2.67 -23.79
N PRO A 122 3.09 2.90 -25.08
CA PRO A 122 2.28 4.02 -25.54
C PRO A 122 0.78 3.72 -25.38
N GLY A 123 -0.03 4.78 -25.31
CA GLY A 123 -1.48 4.67 -25.22
C GLY A 123 -2.21 5.90 -25.72
N VAL A 124 -3.51 5.74 -25.98
CA VAL A 124 -4.44 6.84 -26.25
C VAL A 124 -4.86 7.49 -24.95
N ALA A 125 -5.25 6.71 -23.95
CA ALA A 125 -5.60 7.22 -22.61
C ALA A 125 -5.06 6.30 -21.52
N PHE A 126 -4.86 6.86 -20.34
CA PHE A 126 -4.45 6.14 -19.14
C PHE A 126 -5.27 6.61 -17.93
N ASP A 127 -5.50 5.71 -16.99
CA ASP A 127 -5.96 6.06 -15.65
C ASP A 127 -4.86 5.79 -14.61
N MET A 128 -5.05 6.30 -13.39
CA MET A 128 -4.08 6.16 -12.30
C MET A 128 -4.26 4.85 -11.51
N ASP A 129 -5.05 3.92 -12.04
CA ASP A 129 -5.16 2.55 -11.58
C ASP A 129 -4.49 1.57 -12.56
N GLY A 130 -3.67 2.09 -13.48
CA GLY A 130 -2.89 1.31 -14.44
C GLY A 130 -3.68 0.91 -15.68
N GLY A 131 -4.92 1.37 -15.82
CA GLY A 131 -5.70 1.20 -17.04
C GLY A 131 -5.05 1.91 -18.21
N ARG A 132 -5.04 1.24 -19.36
CA ARG A 132 -4.48 1.75 -20.61
C ARG A 132 -5.48 1.49 -21.73
N MET A 133 -5.70 2.50 -22.57
CA MET A 133 -6.45 2.34 -23.81
C MET A 133 -5.52 2.47 -25.03
N GLY A 134 -5.37 1.41 -25.80
CA GLY A 134 -4.67 1.44 -27.08
C GLY A 134 -5.51 2.00 -28.25
N ARG A 135 -4.91 2.04 -29.45
CA ARG A 135 -5.56 2.49 -30.70
C ARG A 135 -6.65 1.53 -31.23
N GLY A 136 -6.84 0.36 -30.61
CA GLY A 136 -7.91 -0.58 -30.92
C GLY A 136 -7.48 -1.84 -31.67
N LYS A 137 -6.20 -1.97 -32.05
CA LYS A 137 -5.68 -3.20 -32.69
C LYS A 137 -5.20 -4.27 -31.71
N GLY A 138 -4.95 -3.92 -30.43
CA GLY A 138 -4.57 -4.88 -29.38
C GLY A 138 -3.12 -5.40 -29.46
N PHE A 139 -2.25 -4.77 -30.25
CA PHE A 139 -0.84 -5.19 -30.42
C PHE A 139 -0.08 -5.35 -29.10
N TYR A 140 -0.07 -4.31 -28.26
CA TYR A 140 0.61 -4.37 -26.96
C TYR A 140 -0.08 -5.32 -25.98
N ASP A 141 -1.40 -5.40 -25.99
CA ASP A 141 -2.14 -6.27 -25.09
C ASP A 141 -1.81 -7.75 -25.40
N ARG A 142 -1.73 -8.12 -26.69
CA ARG A 142 -1.24 -9.44 -27.14
C ARG A 142 0.23 -9.68 -26.79
N LEU A 143 1.11 -8.70 -27.03
CA LEU A 143 2.53 -8.82 -26.70
C LEU A 143 2.75 -9.06 -25.20
N LEU A 144 2.09 -8.26 -24.36
CA LEU A 144 2.22 -8.31 -22.91
C LEU A 144 1.53 -9.54 -22.30
N ALA A 145 0.45 -10.04 -22.91
CA ALA A 145 -0.16 -11.31 -22.51
C ALA A 145 0.81 -12.50 -22.68
N GLY A 146 1.75 -12.44 -23.64
CA GLY A 146 2.81 -13.44 -23.78
C GLY A 146 3.78 -13.54 -22.59
N ALA A 147 3.74 -12.58 -21.65
CA ALA A 147 4.55 -12.62 -20.44
C ALA A 147 3.85 -13.29 -19.23
N SER A 148 2.57 -13.65 -19.38
CA SER A 148 1.74 -14.22 -18.30
C SER A 148 2.27 -15.57 -17.78
N ASP A 149 3.04 -16.29 -18.60
CA ASP A 149 3.63 -17.59 -18.28
C ASP A 149 4.99 -17.50 -17.56
N CYS A 150 5.45 -16.30 -17.21
CA CYS A 150 6.73 -16.10 -16.54
C CYS A 150 6.63 -16.40 -15.04
N SER A 151 7.32 -17.45 -14.57
CA SER A 151 7.41 -17.81 -13.14
C SER A 151 8.03 -16.74 -12.24
N GLN A 152 8.78 -15.80 -12.83
CA GLN A 152 9.41 -14.65 -12.16
C GLN A 152 8.56 -13.37 -12.20
N GLY A 153 7.34 -13.44 -12.76
CA GLY A 153 6.40 -12.31 -12.90
C GLY A 153 6.94 -11.26 -13.87
N GLY A 154 6.56 -11.38 -15.15
CA GLY A 154 7.10 -10.72 -16.37
C GLY A 154 7.47 -9.22 -16.33
N PRO A 155 7.76 -8.59 -17.49
CA PRO A 155 8.40 -7.28 -17.50
C PRO A 155 7.56 -6.21 -16.80
N TYR A 156 8.24 -5.25 -16.18
CA TYR A 156 7.59 -4.10 -15.55
C TYR A 156 7.03 -3.15 -16.63
N LYS A 157 5.72 -2.96 -16.67
CA LYS A 157 5.03 -2.18 -17.70
C LYS A 157 4.86 -0.72 -17.26
N VAL A 158 5.49 0.21 -17.99
CA VAL A 158 5.37 1.64 -17.72
C VAL A 158 4.63 2.33 -18.85
N GLY A 159 3.40 2.77 -18.56
CA GLY A 159 2.64 3.65 -19.44
C GLY A 159 3.24 5.05 -19.44
N VAL A 160 3.51 5.61 -20.61
CA VAL A 160 3.97 7.01 -20.73
C VAL A 160 2.96 7.81 -21.53
N CYS A 161 2.61 8.99 -21.04
CA CYS A 161 1.59 9.81 -21.66
C CYS A 161 1.74 11.30 -21.33
N PHE A 162 1.04 12.14 -22.09
CA PHE A 162 0.82 13.53 -21.72
C PHE A 162 -0.32 13.64 -20.69
N ASP A 163 -0.32 14.68 -19.86
CA ASP A 163 -1.32 14.95 -18.83
C ASP A 163 -2.75 14.98 -19.40
N PHE A 164 -2.93 15.49 -20.63
CA PHE A 164 -4.26 15.54 -21.26
C PHE A 164 -4.82 14.17 -21.65
N GLN A 165 -3.99 13.12 -21.63
CA GLN A 165 -4.35 11.72 -21.88
C GLN A 165 -4.71 10.97 -20.59
N VAL A 166 -4.48 11.58 -19.43
CA VAL A 166 -4.90 11.04 -18.14
C VAL A 166 -6.40 11.31 -17.97
N VAL A 167 -7.13 10.26 -17.62
CA VAL A 167 -8.59 10.29 -17.41
C VAL A 167 -8.92 9.61 -16.09
N ASP A 168 -10.12 9.84 -15.57
CA ASP A 168 -10.52 9.31 -14.26
C ASP A 168 -10.58 7.78 -14.25
N ALA A 169 -11.13 7.20 -15.31
CA ALA A 169 -11.20 5.75 -15.49
C ALA A 169 -11.14 5.40 -16.98
N VAL A 170 -10.27 4.46 -17.33
CA VAL A 170 -10.28 3.82 -18.65
C VAL A 170 -11.25 2.63 -18.58
N PRO A 171 -12.22 2.49 -19.51
CA PRO A 171 -13.03 1.28 -19.59
C PRO A 171 -12.14 0.06 -19.86
N LYS A 172 -12.25 -0.99 -19.03
CA LYS A 172 -11.39 -2.18 -19.07
C LYS A 172 -12.17 -3.39 -19.59
N GLU A 173 -11.51 -4.21 -20.40
CA GLU A 173 -11.96 -5.54 -20.81
C GLU A 173 -11.06 -6.60 -20.16
N ALA A 174 -11.52 -7.85 -20.05
CA ALA A 174 -10.79 -8.91 -19.33
C ALA A 174 -9.38 -9.21 -19.88
N HIS A 175 -9.11 -8.86 -21.14
CA HIS A 175 -7.83 -9.05 -21.80
C HIS A 175 -6.95 -7.78 -21.82
N ASP A 176 -7.43 -6.64 -21.30
CA ASP A 176 -6.65 -5.40 -21.26
C ASP A 176 -5.54 -5.55 -20.21
N MET A 177 -4.29 -5.34 -20.64
CA MET A 177 -3.14 -5.48 -19.74
C MET A 177 -2.93 -4.21 -18.93
N LEU A 178 -2.94 -4.33 -17.60
CA LEU A 178 -2.68 -3.22 -16.69
C LEU A 178 -1.20 -2.85 -16.67
N MET A 179 -0.95 -1.54 -16.55
CA MET A 179 0.38 -0.97 -16.33
C MET A 179 0.77 -1.10 -14.86
N ASP A 180 2.07 -1.31 -14.64
CA ASP A 180 2.67 -1.35 -13.31
C ASP A 180 3.04 0.07 -12.82
N ALA A 181 3.27 1.00 -13.75
CA ALA A 181 3.40 2.43 -13.47
C ALA A 181 2.82 3.27 -14.62
N VAL A 182 2.36 4.48 -14.33
CA VAL A 182 1.99 5.50 -15.32
C VAL A 182 2.78 6.77 -15.06
N VAL A 183 3.50 7.25 -16.07
CA VAL A 183 4.30 8.48 -16.01
C VAL A 183 3.72 9.52 -16.96
N CYS A 184 3.48 10.71 -16.43
CA CYS A 184 3.09 11.89 -17.19
C CYS A 184 3.92 13.10 -16.79
N GLU A 185 3.57 14.27 -17.31
CA GLU A 185 4.38 15.48 -17.21
C GLU A 185 4.30 16.15 -15.86
N SER A 186 3.27 15.84 -15.09
CA SER A 186 3.05 16.38 -13.75
C SER A 186 3.39 15.39 -12.65
N ARG A 187 3.31 14.08 -12.90
CA ARG A 187 3.45 13.05 -11.87
C ARG A 187 3.85 11.66 -12.39
N THR A 188 4.21 10.81 -11.44
CA THR A 188 4.40 9.37 -11.61
C THR A 188 3.48 8.66 -10.64
N GLU A 189 2.67 7.74 -11.15
CA GLU A 189 1.87 6.83 -10.33
C GLU A 189 2.48 5.42 -10.40
N ILE A 190 2.79 4.86 -9.24
CA ILE A 190 3.26 3.48 -9.11
C ILE A 190 2.05 2.63 -8.74
N ILE A 191 1.66 1.69 -9.61
CA ILE A 191 0.51 0.81 -9.39
C ILE A 191 0.97 -0.51 -8.76
N ARG A 192 2.01 -1.12 -9.31
CA ARG A 192 2.65 -2.32 -8.75
C ARG A 192 3.95 -1.92 -8.06
N ASN A 193 4.04 -2.21 -6.77
CA ASN A 193 5.19 -1.93 -5.93
C ASN A 193 5.83 -3.25 -5.47
N ASP A 194 7.14 -3.40 -5.69
CA ASP A 194 7.90 -4.62 -5.38
C ASP A 194 8.38 -4.69 -3.94
N ASN A 195 7.98 -3.70 -3.15
CA ASN A 195 8.02 -3.82 -1.71
C ASN A 195 7.37 -5.15 -1.28
N ARG A 196 8.05 -5.90 -0.39
CA ARG A 196 7.60 -7.25 -0.01
C ARG A 196 6.26 -7.24 0.73
N VAL A 197 5.98 -6.19 1.52
CA VAL A 197 4.66 -6.00 2.17
C VAL A 197 3.57 -5.76 1.11
N CYS A 198 3.84 -4.89 0.13
CA CYS A 198 2.93 -4.68 -1.01
C CYS A 198 2.65 -5.97 -1.77
N SER A 199 3.69 -6.76 -2.05
CA SER A 199 3.61 -8.01 -2.80
C SER A 199 2.84 -9.09 -2.05
N VAL A 200 3.07 -9.24 -0.74
CA VAL A 200 2.38 -10.24 0.09
C VAL A 200 0.89 -9.95 0.22
N PHE A 201 0.50 -8.68 0.35
CA PHE A 201 -0.91 -8.31 0.57
C PHE A 201 -1.64 -7.82 -0.69
N GLY A 202 -0.96 -7.68 -1.82
CA GLY A 202 -1.57 -7.19 -3.07
C GLY A 202 -1.98 -5.72 -3.00
N ILE A 203 -1.23 -4.88 -2.29
CA ILE A 203 -1.53 -3.45 -2.08
C ILE A 203 -0.51 -2.53 -2.76
N ARG A 204 -0.91 -1.28 -3.03
CA ARG A 204 -0.09 -0.29 -3.74
C ARG A 204 0.95 0.36 -2.83
N TYR A 205 0.50 0.76 -1.64
CA TYR A 205 1.31 1.44 -0.64
C TYR A 205 1.46 0.55 0.59
N PRO A 206 2.67 0.42 1.17
CA PRO A 206 2.92 -0.45 2.32
C PRO A 206 2.46 0.23 3.63
N ILE A 207 1.21 0.66 3.63
CA ILE A 207 0.51 1.35 4.71
C ILE A 207 -0.71 0.50 5.06
N VAL A 208 -0.77 0.03 6.29
CA VAL A 208 -1.87 -0.76 6.83
C VAL A 208 -2.58 0.08 7.90
N SER A 209 -3.89 0.23 7.83
CA SER A 209 -4.64 0.75 8.99
C SER A 209 -4.83 -0.37 10.00
N GLY A 210 -4.44 -0.12 11.25
CA GLY A 210 -4.55 -1.12 12.31
C GLY A 210 -5.99 -1.56 12.54
N GLY A 211 -6.17 -2.80 13.01
CA GLY A 211 -7.45 -3.24 13.53
C GLY A 211 -7.67 -2.67 14.93
N MET A 212 -8.48 -1.63 15.02
CA MET A 212 -8.74 -0.89 16.26
C MET A 212 -10.17 -1.16 16.70
N VAL A 213 -10.34 -1.62 17.94
CA VAL A 213 -11.67 -1.78 18.52
C VAL A 213 -12.42 -0.45 18.47
N TRP A 214 -13.69 -0.50 18.10
CA TRP A 214 -14.60 0.66 18.02
C TRP A 214 -14.26 1.74 16.98
N CYS A 215 -13.08 1.71 16.35
CA CYS A 215 -12.71 2.63 15.26
C CYS A 215 -12.80 1.96 13.88
N SER A 216 -12.31 0.72 13.76
CA SER A 216 -12.07 0.06 12.46
C SER A 216 -13.29 -0.67 11.90
N GLY A 217 -14.34 0.09 11.60
CA GLY A 217 -15.49 -0.36 10.83
C GLY A 217 -15.22 -0.47 9.32
N TRP A 218 -16.23 -0.91 8.56
CA TRP A 218 -16.07 -1.15 7.11
C TRP A 218 -15.79 0.12 6.31
N ARG A 219 -16.31 1.28 6.76
CA ARG A 219 -16.06 2.58 6.12
C ARG A 219 -14.58 2.94 6.11
N LEU A 220 -13.92 2.78 7.27
CA LEU A 220 -12.48 3.02 7.37
C LEU A 220 -11.68 1.99 6.56
N ALA A 221 -11.98 0.70 6.73
CA ALA A 221 -11.25 -0.36 6.04
C ALA A 221 -11.38 -0.24 4.51
N SER A 222 -12.57 0.02 3.99
CA SER A 222 -12.79 0.17 2.54
C SER A 222 -12.12 1.43 2.01
N ALA A 223 -12.19 2.56 2.72
CA ALA A 223 -11.57 3.81 2.30
C ALA A 223 -10.03 3.72 2.23
N VAL A 224 -9.38 3.09 3.21
CA VAL A 224 -7.93 2.85 3.19
C VAL A 224 -7.53 1.92 2.04
N SER A 225 -8.31 0.85 1.84
CA SER A 225 -8.06 -0.12 0.76
C SER A 225 -8.22 0.50 -0.62
N ALA A 226 -9.28 1.31 -0.81
CA ALA A 226 -9.52 2.07 -2.05
C ALA A 226 -8.41 3.08 -2.33
N ALA A 227 -7.82 3.69 -1.29
CA ALA A 227 -6.68 4.60 -1.40
C ALA A 227 -5.35 3.90 -1.70
N GLY A 228 -5.32 2.57 -1.76
CA GLY A 228 -4.15 1.77 -2.13
C GLY A 228 -3.34 1.22 -0.95
N GLY A 229 -3.74 1.50 0.29
CA GLY A 229 -3.23 0.80 1.49
C GLY A 229 -3.95 -0.53 1.73
N LEU A 230 -3.75 -1.12 2.91
CA LEU A 230 -4.56 -2.24 3.41
C LEU A 230 -5.43 -1.78 4.57
N GLY A 231 -6.75 -1.78 4.38
CA GLY A 231 -7.67 -1.53 5.48
C GLY A 231 -7.94 -2.80 6.29
N LEU A 232 -7.83 -2.72 7.62
CA LEU A 232 -8.21 -3.83 8.50
C LEU A 232 -9.54 -3.54 9.21
N LEU A 233 -10.47 -4.51 9.17
CA LEU A 233 -11.61 -4.56 10.08
C LEU A 233 -11.14 -4.94 11.48
N GLY A 234 -11.56 -4.20 12.51
CA GLY A 234 -11.23 -4.48 13.90
C GLY A 234 -12.22 -5.46 14.54
N ALA A 235 -12.01 -6.77 14.40
CA ALA A 235 -12.97 -7.78 14.88
C ALA A 235 -13.04 -7.86 16.42
N GLY A 236 -12.07 -7.28 17.14
CA GLY A 236 -12.05 -7.30 18.61
C GLY A 236 -13.29 -6.68 19.28
N SER A 237 -13.97 -5.76 18.60
CA SER A 237 -15.22 -5.13 19.07
C SER A 237 -16.48 -5.72 18.41
N MET A 238 -16.36 -6.83 17.68
CA MET A 238 -17.45 -7.42 16.89
C MET A 238 -17.83 -8.80 17.40
N LYS A 239 -19.13 -9.09 17.31
CA LYS A 239 -19.63 -10.48 17.32
C LYS A 239 -19.56 -11.06 15.90
N PRO A 240 -19.60 -12.39 15.72
CA PRO A 240 -19.46 -13.03 14.40
C PRO A 240 -20.41 -12.47 13.32
N GLU A 241 -21.66 -12.19 13.69
CA GLU A 241 -22.71 -11.71 12.79
C GLU A 241 -22.43 -10.27 12.34
N LEU A 242 -21.96 -9.43 13.27
CA LEU A 242 -21.53 -8.07 12.95
C LEU A 242 -20.28 -8.08 12.07
N LEU A 243 -19.35 -9.01 12.31
CA LEU A 243 -18.18 -9.17 11.44
C LEU A 243 -18.59 -9.56 10.02
N ARG A 244 -19.55 -10.47 9.83
CA ARG A 244 -20.09 -10.81 8.49
C ARG A 244 -20.68 -9.59 7.79
N GLU A 245 -21.47 -8.78 8.48
CA GLU A 245 -22.04 -7.55 7.92
C GLU A 245 -20.96 -6.56 7.48
N HIS A 246 -19.92 -6.38 8.30
CA HIS A 246 -18.80 -5.50 7.98
C HIS A 246 -17.97 -6.01 6.80
N ILE A 247 -17.76 -7.33 6.69
CA ILE A 247 -17.08 -7.94 5.54
C ILE A 247 -17.87 -7.71 4.25
N ALA A 248 -19.18 -7.99 4.27
CA ALA A 248 -20.07 -7.78 3.13
C ALA A 248 -20.09 -6.31 2.69
N SER A 249 -20.22 -5.39 3.65
CA SER A 249 -20.23 -3.95 3.39
C SER A 249 -18.89 -3.44 2.85
N CYS A 250 -17.76 -3.99 3.35
CA CYS A 250 -16.44 -3.64 2.85
C CYS A 250 -16.26 -4.08 1.40
N ARG A 251 -16.68 -5.31 1.04
CA ARG A 251 -16.67 -5.82 -0.34
C ARG A 251 -17.52 -4.99 -1.29
N ALA A 252 -18.68 -4.53 -0.82
CA ALA A 252 -19.55 -3.66 -1.63
C ALA A 252 -18.93 -2.27 -1.88
N ALA A 253 -18.05 -1.81 -1.00
CA ALA A 253 -17.47 -0.47 -1.06
C ALA A 253 -16.09 -0.40 -1.75
N THR A 254 -15.40 -1.54 -1.95
CA THR A 254 -14.10 -1.57 -2.62
C THR A 254 -13.82 -2.94 -3.26
N ASP A 255 -13.24 -2.90 -4.47
CA ASP A 255 -12.70 -4.07 -5.15
C ASP A 255 -11.23 -4.37 -4.75
N ARG A 256 -10.63 -3.52 -3.91
CA ARG A 256 -9.25 -3.67 -3.43
C ARG A 256 -9.18 -4.62 -2.22
N PRO A 257 -8.06 -5.33 -2.02
CA PRO A 257 -7.89 -6.21 -0.85
C PRO A 257 -8.06 -5.45 0.48
N PHE A 258 -8.74 -6.07 1.42
CA PHE A 258 -8.84 -5.65 2.82
C PHE A 258 -8.58 -6.86 3.71
N GLY A 259 -8.32 -6.63 5.00
CA GLY A 259 -8.09 -7.69 5.96
C GLY A 259 -8.96 -7.58 7.21
N VAL A 260 -8.81 -8.57 8.09
CA VAL A 260 -9.46 -8.59 9.41
C VAL A 260 -8.37 -8.76 10.47
N ASN A 261 -8.41 -7.92 11.50
CA ASN A 261 -7.61 -8.13 12.71
C ASN A 261 -8.43 -8.94 13.73
N VAL A 262 -7.86 -10.04 14.23
CA VAL A 262 -8.47 -10.89 15.25
C VAL A 262 -7.53 -10.98 16.47
N PRO A 263 -7.88 -10.34 17.60
CA PRO A 263 -7.19 -10.55 18.87
C PRO A 263 -7.46 -11.97 19.38
N LEU A 264 -6.42 -12.78 19.54
CA LEU A 264 -6.56 -14.21 19.82
C LEU A 264 -7.00 -14.52 21.26
N MET A 265 -6.85 -13.57 22.18
CA MET A 265 -7.41 -13.65 23.54
C MET A 265 -8.91 -13.29 23.62
N SER A 266 -9.53 -12.85 22.51
CA SER A 266 -10.97 -12.59 22.49
C SER A 266 -11.74 -13.88 22.81
N PRO A 267 -12.79 -13.82 23.65
CA PRO A 267 -13.65 -14.98 23.89
C PRO A 267 -14.34 -15.48 22.62
N TYR A 268 -14.49 -14.62 21.61
CA TYR A 268 -15.09 -14.94 20.31
C TYR A 268 -14.05 -15.30 19.24
N ALA A 269 -12.76 -15.40 19.56
CA ALA A 269 -11.71 -15.56 18.56
C ALA A 269 -11.93 -16.75 17.61
N ALA A 270 -12.38 -17.90 18.15
CA ALA A 270 -12.67 -19.08 17.32
C ALA A 270 -13.83 -18.83 16.34
N GLU A 271 -14.94 -18.28 16.81
CA GLU A 271 -16.12 -17.99 15.98
C GLU A 271 -15.81 -16.91 14.92
N LEU A 272 -15.02 -15.89 15.28
CA LEU A 272 -14.56 -14.86 14.34
C LEU A 272 -13.64 -15.45 13.25
N MET A 273 -12.78 -16.41 13.61
CA MET A 273 -11.94 -17.12 12.63
C MET A 273 -12.76 -17.97 11.67
N GLU A 274 -13.82 -18.63 12.15
CA GLU A 274 -14.73 -19.35 11.26
C GLU A 274 -15.41 -18.41 10.25
N VAL A 275 -15.83 -17.22 10.68
CA VAL A 275 -16.37 -16.20 9.78
C VAL A 275 -15.34 -15.78 8.73
N VAL A 276 -14.11 -15.50 9.15
CA VAL A 276 -13.01 -15.13 8.25
C VAL A 276 -12.77 -16.20 7.17
N LEU A 277 -12.78 -17.47 7.57
CA LEU A 277 -12.60 -18.61 6.68
C LEU A 277 -13.80 -18.80 5.74
N SER A 278 -15.03 -18.72 6.25
CA SER A 278 -16.25 -18.89 5.45
C SER A 278 -16.41 -17.79 4.41
N GLU A 279 -16.12 -16.55 4.81
CA GLU A 279 -16.17 -15.38 3.95
C GLU A 279 -14.94 -15.25 3.03
N LYS A 280 -13.95 -16.15 3.15
CA LYS A 280 -12.71 -16.14 2.34
C LYS A 280 -12.03 -14.78 2.36
N VAL A 281 -11.83 -14.21 3.55
CA VAL A 281 -11.09 -12.96 3.71
C VAL A 281 -9.63 -13.18 3.28
N PRO A 282 -9.04 -12.32 2.43
CA PRO A 282 -7.74 -12.60 1.83
C PRO A 282 -6.57 -12.42 2.80
N VAL A 283 -6.72 -11.55 3.81
CA VAL A 283 -5.64 -11.18 4.74
C VAL A 283 -6.14 -11.16 6.18
N VAL A 284 -5.40 -11.79 7.09
CA VAL A 284 -5.68 -11.80 8.52
C VAL A 284 -4.48 -11.30 9.30
N PHE A 285 -4.72 -10.36 10.19
CA PHE A 285 -3.77 -9.92 11.20
C PHE A 285 -4.18 -10.52 12.54
N THR A 286 -3.28 -11.24 13.18
CA THR A 286 -3.51 -11.75 14.53
C THR A 286 -2.68 -10.97 15.54
N SER A 287 -3.21 -10.79 16.74
CA SER A 287 -2.52 -10.14 17.85
C SER A 287 -2.87 -10.84 19.17
N ALA A 288 -2.14 -10.49 20.23
CA ALA A 288 -2.47 -10.83 21.60
C ALA A 288 -2.84 -12.33 21.78
N GLY A 289 -1.88 -13.22 21.51
CA GLY A 289 -2.01 -14.67 21.69
C GLY A 289 -0.97 -15.47 20.90
N ASN A 290 -1.18 -16.78 20.77
CA ASN A 290 -0.21 -17.66 20.11
C ASN A 290 -0.49 -17.78 18.59
N PRO A 291 0.42 -17.37 17.69
CA PRO A 291 0.21 -17.47 16.25
C PRO A 291 0.04 -18.91 15.75
N LYS A 292 0.58 -19.90 16.46
CA LYS A 292 0.50 -21.33 16.09
C LYS A 292 -0.93 -21.85 16.05
N THR A 293 -1.85 -21.27 16.82
CA THR A 293 -3.22 -21.77 16.96
C THR A 293 -3.99 -21.75 15.64
N TRP A 294 -3.82 -20.71 14.83
CA TRP A 294 -4.64 -20.49 13.63
C TRP A 294 -3.85 -20.37 12.32
N THR A 295 -2.57 -20.02 12.37
CA THR A 295 -1.77 -19.78 11.16
C THR A 295 -1.79 -20.96 10.17
N PRO A 296 -1.58 -22.23 10.57
CA PRO A 296 -1.62 -23.34 9.61
C PRO A 296 -2.95 -23.44 8.88
N ARG A 297 -4.07 -23.38 9.61
CA ARG A 297 -5.42 -23.48 9.03
C ARG A 297 -5.77 -22.30 8.12
N LEU A 298 -5.36 -21.08 8.49
CA LEU A 298 -5.54 -19.90 7.64
C LEU A 298 -4.75 -20.04 6.33
N LYS A 299 -3.51 -20.51 6.41
CA LYS A 299 -2.66 -20.71 5.24
C LYS A 299 -3.14 -21.84 4.33
N ASP A 300 -3.65 -22.94 4.89
CA ASP A 300 -4.28 -24.02 4.12
C ASP A 300 -5.50 -23.52 3.32
N ALA A 301 -6.18 -22.49 3.84
CA ALA A 301 -7.28 -21.80 3.15
C ALA A 301 -6.81 -20.70 2.17
N GLY A 302 -5.49 -20.51 1.97
CA GLY A 302 -4.91 -19.50 1.09
C GLY A 302 -4.89 -18.08 1.67
N VAL A 303 -5.20 -17.91 2.95
CA VAL A 303 -5.22 -16.60 3.62
C VAL A 303 -3.79 -16.16 3.96
N LYS A 304 -3.47 -14.90 3.68
CA LYS A 304 -2.20 -14.29 4.09
C LYS A 304 -2.25 -13.88 5.55
N VAL A 305 -1.26 -14.28 6.33
CA VAL A 305 -1.26 -14.09 7.78
C VAL A 305 -0.13 -13.15 8.21
N ALA A 306 -0.49 -12.09 8.93
CA ALA A 306 0.46 -11.29 9.71
C ALA A 306 0.21 -11.47 11.21
N HIS A 307 1.26 -11.37 12.01
CA HIS A 307 1.15 -11.38 13.47
C HIS A 307 1.83 -10.17 14.11
N VAL A 308 1.15 -9.54 15.07
CA VAL A 308 1.68 -8.42 15.85
C VAL A 308 2.55 -8.97 16.99
N VAL A 309 3.76 -8.44 17.11
CA VAL A 309 4.78 -8.85 18.09
C VAL A 309 5.37 -7.64 18.81
N SER A 310 5.71 -7.82 20.09
CA SER A 310 6.37 -6.80 20.92
C SER A 310 7.84 -7.11 21.22
N SER A 311 8.39 -8.20 20.67
CA SER A 311 9.81 -8.56 20.84
C SER A 311 10.32 -9.43 19.70
N SER A 312 11.64 -9.41 19.49
CA SER A 312 12.34 -10.27 18.52
C SER A 312 12.11 -11.77 18.80
N LYS A 313 12.01 -12.18 20.07
CA LYS A 313 11.70 -13.56 20.47
C LYS A 313 10.33 -14.00 19.94
N PHE A 314 9.31 -13.15 20.00
CA PHE A 314 8.00 -13.47 19.44
C PHE A 314 8.03 -13.45 17.91
N ALA A 315 8.83 -12.58 17.29
CA ALA A 315 9.01 -12.58 15.85
C ALA A 315 9.60 -13.90 15.33
N VAL A 316 10.62 -14.46 16.00
CA VAL A 316 11.21 -15.76 15.65
C VAL A 316 10.15 -16.87 15.70
N LYS A 317 9.32 -16.92 16.75
CA LYS A 317 8.20 -17.87 16.83
C LYS A 317 7.21 -17.73 15.67
N CYS A 318 6.93 -16.50 15.24
CA CYS A 318 6.07 -16.27 14.08
C CYS A 318 6.70 -16.83 12.80
N ALA A 319 8.02 -16.67 12.63
CA ALA A 319 8.75 -17.24 11.50
C ALA A 319 8.75 -18.78 11.52
N GLU A 320 8.93 -19.41 12.69
CA GLU A 320 8.85 -20.87 12.86
C GLU A 320 7.47 -21.44 12.48
N VAL A 321 6.40 -20.70 12.79
CA VAL A 321 5.02 -21.06 12.42
C VAL A 321 4.72 -20.75 10.95
N GLY A 322 5.51 -19.89 10.33
CA GLY A 322 5.41 -19.56 8.91
C GLY A 322 4.35 -18.51 8.58
N VAL A 323 4.16 -17.49 9.41
CA VAL A 323 3.35 -16.31 9.01
C VAL A 323 3.96 -15.64 7.76
N ASP A 324 3.17 -14.93 6.96
CA ASP A 324 3.64 -14.23 5.77
C ASP A 324 4.31 -12.88 6.09
N ALA A 325 3.99 -12.26 7.23
CA ALA A 325 4.60 -11.01 7.71
C ALA A 325 4.53 -10.87 9.24
N VAL A 326 5.33 -9.97 9.80
CA VAL A 326 5.26 -9.58 11.21
C VAL A 326 5.08 -8.07 11.37
N VAL A 327 4.35 -7.66 12.40
CA VAL A 327 4.22 -6.26 12.79
C VAL A 327 4.93 -6.06 14.12
N ALA A 328 6.01 -5.29 14.14
CA ALA A 328 6.72 -4.91 15.34
C ALA A 328 6.08 -3.67 15.95
N GLU A 329 5.37 -3.83 17.07
CA GLU A 329 4.62 -2.76 17.73
C GLU A 329 5.37 -2.23 18.96
N GLY A 330 5.81 -0.97 18.87
CA GLY A 330 6.57 -0.30 19.91
C GLY A 330 5.71 0.30 21.02
N PHE A 331 6.38 0.64 22.12
CA PHE A 331 5.82 1.23 23.35
C PHE A 331 4.90 2.45 23.15
N GLU A 332 5.10 3.21 22.09
CA GLU A 332 4.38 4.44 21.77
C GLU A 332 2.96 4.17 21.22
N ALA A 333 2.66 2.93 20.81
CA ALA A 333 1.37 2.51 20.29
C ALA A 333 0.24 2.70 21.32
N GLY A 334 -0.97 2.98 20.84
CA GLY A 334 -2.18 3.09 21.66
C GLY A 334 -2.79 1.71 21.93
N GLY A 335 -3.52 1.60 23.03
CA GLY A 335 -4.13 0.33 23.43
C GLY A 335 -3.11 -0.63 24.04
N HIS A 336 -3.31 -1.93 23.83
CA HIS A 336 -2.54 -2.97 24.50
C HIS A 336 -1.11 -3.11 23.96
N ASN A 337 -0.12 -2.98 24.84
CA ASN A 337 1.31 -3.01 24.47
C ASN A 337 2.07 -4.18 25.12
N GLY A 338 3.28 -4.42 24.62
CA GLY A 338 4.24 -5.36 25.20
C GLY A 338 4.69 -4.97 26.61
N ARG A 339 4.95 -5.97 27.45
CA ARG A 339 5.43 -5.77 28.83
C ARG A 339 6.86 -5.25 28.90
N GLU A 340 7.64 -5.44 27.84
CA GLU A 340 9.04 -5.04 27.76
C GLU A 340 9.24 -3.53 27.56
N GLU A 341 8.18 -2.81 27.18
CA GLU A 341 8.21 -1.35 26.96
C GLU A 341 9.25 -0.90 25.92
N THR A 342 9.60 -1.78 24.98
CA THR A 342 10.56 -1.48 23.90
C THR A 342 9.95 -0.50 22.90
N ALA A 343 10.55 0.68 22.76
CA ALA A 343 10.15 1.70 21.79
C ALA A 343 10.36 1.25 20.33
N THR A 344 9.57 1.79 19.40
CA THR A 344 9.64 1.46 17.95
C THR A 344 11.06 1.60 17.39
N MET A 345 11.78 2.66 17.81
CA MET A 345 13.16 2.93 17.40
C MET A 345 14.13 1.77 17.69
N VAL A 346 13.89 1.03 18.78
CA VAL A 346 14.74 -0.08 19.23
C VAL A 346 14.17 -1.42 18.77
N LEU A 347 12.85 -1.58 18.80
CA LEU A 347 12.19 -2.84 18.50
C LEU A 347 12.33 -3.24 17.03
N VAL A 348 12.10 -2.30 16.10
CA VAL A 348 12.13 -2.57 14.65
C VAL A 348 13.47 -3.15 14.20
N PRO A 349 14.64 -2.54 14.49
CA PRO A 349 15.92 -3.11 14.07
C PRO A 349 16.24 -4.44 14.77
N GLN A 350 15.81 -4.65 16.02
CA GLN A 350 15.96 -5.93 16.71
C GLN A 350 15.17 -7.05 16.03
N VAL A 351 13.91 -6.78 15.67
CA VAL A 351 13.07 -7.75 14.94
C VAL A 351 13.65 -8.02 13.56
N ARG A 352 14.09 -6.97 12.84
CA ARG A 352 14.75 -7.09 11.54
C ARG A 352 15.99 -7.96 11.59
N ALA A 353 16.82 -7.84 12.62
CA ALA A 353 18.00 -8.67 12.81
C ALA A 353 17.62 -10.15 13.09
N ALA A 354 16.48 -10.40 13.71
CA ALA A 354 16.06 -11.73 14.13
C ALA A 354 15.31 -12.54 13.04
N VAL A 355 14.62 -11.89 12.10
CA VAL A 355 13.82 -12.59 11.08
C VAL A 355 13.97 -12.00 9.68
N SER A 356 13.77 -12.84 8.65
CA SER A 356 13.80 -12.43 7.23
C SER A 356 12.46 -12.02 6.65
N LEU A 357 11.37 -12.23 7.39
CA LEU A 357 9.99 -11.96 6.97
C LEU A 357 9.79 -10.48 6.58
N PRO A 358 8.81 -10.20 5.69
CA PRO A 358 8.26 -8.85 5.54
C PRO A 358 7.90 -8.26 6.90
N LEU A 359 8.44 -7.07 7.17
CA LEU A 359 8.34 -6.41 8.47
C LEU A 359 7.57 -5.11 8.36
N LEU A 360 6.51 -4.97 9.16
CA LEU A 360 5.83 -3.70 9.39
C LEU A 360 6.22 -3.12 10.74
N ALA A 361 6.41 -1.80 10.82
CA ALA A 361 6.55 -1.08 12.08
C ALA A 361 5.19 -0.52 12.54
N ALA A 362 4.91 -0.55 13.84
CA ALA A 362 3.74 0.07 14.46
C ALA A 362 4.13 0.80 15.75
N GLY A 363 3.38 1.84 16.11
CA GLY A 363 3.64 2.68 17.28
C GLY A 363 4.41 3.96 16.93
N GLY A 364 3.84 5.12 17.24
CA GLY A 364 4.44 6.45 16.99
C GLY A 364 4.38 6.96 15.54
N ILE A 365 3.95 6.15 14.57
CA ILE A 365 3.95 6.50 13.15
C ILE A 365 2.62 7.16 12.76
N VAL A 366 2.62 8.47 12.54
CA VAL A 366 1.43 9.25 12.15
C VAL A 366 1.65 10.15 10.92
N SER A 367 2.86 10.15 10.35
CA SER A 367 3.26 11.01 9.24
C SER A 367 4.19 10.29 8.28
N GLY A 368 4.39 10.87 7.09
CA GLY A 368 5.34 10.36 6.10
C GLY A 368 6.80 10.38 6.57
N ALA A 369 7.19 11.35 7.42
CA ALA A 369 8.53 11.37 8.01
C ALA A 369 8.72 10.21 9.01
N GLY A 370 7.70 9.91 9.83
CA GLY A 370 7.71 8.73 10.70
C GLY A 370 7.79 7.42 9.91
N MET A 371 7.11 7.36 8.75
CA MET A 371 7.23 6.24 7.82
C MET A 371 8.66 6.12 7.25
N ALA A 372 9.30 7.22 6.88
CA ALA A 372 10.68 7.21 6.39
C ALA A 372 11.67 6.71 7.47
N ALA A 373 11.49 7.15 8.72
CA ALA A 373 12.27 6.66 9.84
C ALA A 373 12.10 5.14 10.05
N ALA A 374 10.86 4.63 10.00
CA ALA A 374 10.60 3.19 10.11
C ALA A 374 11.29 2.38 8.99
N PHE A 375 11.33 2.90 7.77
CA PHE A 375 12.03 2.28 6.64
C PHE A 375 13.55 2.28 6.85
N ALA A 376 14.12 3.37 7.36
CA ALA A 376 15.54 3.44 7.70
C ALA A 376 15.93 2.43 8.79
N LEU A 377 15.02 2.11 9.71
CA LEU A 377 15.20 1.08 10.75
C LEU A 377 15.09 -0.37 10.21
N GLY A 378 14.70 -0.54 8.95
CA GLY A 378 14.62 -1.83 8.28
C GLY A 378 13.21 -2.43 8.19
N ALA A 379 12.17 -1.68 8.54
CA ALA A 379 10.80 -2.05 8.16
C ALA A 379 10.58 -1.82 6.66
N GLU A 380 9.59 -2.52 6.11
CA GLU A 380 9.18 -2.42 4.71
C GLU A 380 7.75 -1.93 4.57
N GLY A 381 7.05 -1.76 5.68
CA GLY A 381 5.75 -1.13 5.73
C GLY A 381 5.46 -0.59 7.11
N VAL A 382 4.32 0.06 7.24
CA VAL A 382 3.87 0.64 8.51
C VAL A 382 2.44 0.23 8.78
N GLN A 383 2.15 -0.14 10.03
CA GLN A 383 0.80 -0.25 10.55
C GLN A 383 0.49 0.98 11.40
N VAL A 384 -0.59 1.68 11.05
CA VAL A 384 -0.93 2.99 11.58
C VAL A 384 -2.27 2.90 12.31
N GLY A 385 -2.26 3.19 13.61
CA GLY A 385 -3.45 3.21 14.45
C GLY A 385 -4.00 4.63 14.60
N THR A 386 -3.49 5.37 15.59
CA THR A 386 -3.95 6.71 16.00
C THR A 386 -4.29 7.67 14.85
N ARG A 387 -3.48 7.76 13.80
CA ARG A 387 -3.79 8.65 12.66
C ARG A 387 -5.08 8.25 11.92
N PHE A 388 -5.36 6.96 11.76
CA PHE A 388 -6.59 6.47 11.14
C PHE A 388 -7.76 6.37 12.12
N ALA A 389 -7.53 6.25 13.44
CA ALA A 389 -8.58 6.40 14.44
C ALA A 389 -9.22 7.81 14.38
N LEU A 390 -8.42 8.81 13.99
CA LEU A 390 -8.78 10.22 13.89
C LEU A 390 -8.99 10.67 12.43
N CYS A 391 -9.82 9.92 11.69
CA CYS A 391 -10.27 10.30 10.35
C CYS A 391 -11.80 10.25 10.25
N ARG A 392 -12.35 10.80 9.16
CA ARG A 392 -13.81 10.91 8.97
C ARG A 392 -14.51 9.56 8.92
N GLU A 393 -13.86 8.55 8.36
CA GLU A 393 -14.42 7.21 8.14
C GLU A 393 -14.31 6.30 9.38
N SER A 394 -13.55 6.71 10.40
CA SER A 394 -13.43 6.01 11.67
C SER A 394 -14.78 5.97 12.40
N SER A 395 -15.12 4.82 12.97
CA SER A 395 -16.33 4.60 13.77
C SER A 395 -16.24 5.14 15.20
N ALA A 396 -15.10 5.68 15.60
CA ALA A 396 -14.97 6.32 16.91
C ALA A 396 -15.94 7.49 17.05
N ASN A 397 -16.39 7.72 18.28
CA ASN A 397 -17.25 8.81 18.64
C ASN A 397 -16.60 10.18 18.31
N GLU A 398 -17.40 11.16 17.90
CA GLU A 398 -16.88 12.46 17.48
C GLU A 398 -16.31 13.27 18.65
N GLU A 399 -16.91 13.21 19.84
CA GLU A 399 -16.39 13.84 21.05
C GLU A 399 -15.03 13.25 21.44
N PHE A 400 -14.84 11.93 21.31
CA PHE A 400 -13.52 11.29 21.48
C PHE A 400 -12.48 11.81 20.47
N LYS A 401 -12.86 11.92 19.19
CA LYS A 401 -11.97 12.47 18.15
C LYS A 401 -11.60 13.92 18.45
N GLN A 402 -12.55 14.76 18.86
CA GLN A 402 -12.31 16.16 19.20
C GLN A 402 -11.40 16.32 20.41
N LEU A 403 -11.59 15.51 21.46
CA LEU A 403 -10.68 15.47 22.61
C LEU A 403 -9.25 15.18 22.15
N CYS A 404 -9.08 14.18 21.27
CA CYS A 404 -7.76 13.78 20.80
C CYS A 404 -6.99 14.90 20.07
N LEU A 405 -7.68 15.79 19.34
CA LEU A 405 -7.03 16.92 18.66
C LEU A 405 -6.43 17.96 19.63
N GLY A 406 -6.92 17.99 20.87
CA GLY A 406 -6.44 18.91 21.91
C GLY A 406 -5.21 18.41 22.66
N LEU A 407 -4.91 17.10 22.59
CA LEU A 407 -3.89 16.45 23.40
C LEU A 407 -2.48 16.92 23.07
N LYS A 408 -1.62 16.94 24.09
CA LYS A 408 -0.22 17.32 24.04
C LYS A 408 0.69 16.15 24.36
N GLU A 409 1.98 16.38 24.19
CA GLU A 409 2.99 15.44 24.66
C GLU A 409 2.80 15.17 26.16
N GLY A 410 2.81 13.90 26.54
CA GLY A 410 2.62 13.49 27.94
C GLY A 410 1.17 13.24 28.37
N ASP A 411 0.17 13.52 27.53
CA ASP A 411 -1.26 13.31 27.87
C ASP A 411 -1.72 11.85 27.75
N THR A 412 -0.84 10.95 27.32
CA THR A 412 -1.08 9.50 27.35
C THR A 412 -0.10 8.81 28.28
N MET A 413 -0.52 7.70 28.88
CA MET A 413 0.31 6.88 29.76
C MET A 413 0.07 5.39 29.53
N LEU A 414 1.11 4.57 29.73
CA LEU A 414 0.97 3.11 29.81
C LEU A 414 0.63 2.72 31.25
N ALA A 415 -0.59 2.27 31.49
CA ALA A 415 -1.11 1.90 32.81
C ALA A 415 -1.53 0.42 32.84
N LEU A 416 -2.11 -0.03 33.98
CA LEU A 416 -2.70 -1.37 34.16
C LEU A 416 -1.70 -2.52 33.96
N LYS A 417 -0.40 -2.29 34.20
CA LYS A 417 0.68 -3.26 33.87
C LYS A 417 0.55 -4.60 34.59
N LYS A 418 -0.09 -4.63 35.77
CA LYS A 418 -0.42 -5.85 36.54
C LYS A 418 -1.54 -6.68 35.89
N VAL A 419 -2.43 -6.03 35.13
CA VAL A 419 -3.54 -6.67 34.40
C VAL A 419 -3.11 -6.96 32.97
N SER A 420 -3.04 -5.90 32.16
CA SER A 420 -2.65 -5.89 30.75
C SER A 420 -2.14 -4.48 30.46
N PRO A 421 -0.87 -4.28 30.06
CA PRO A 421 -0.36 -2.94 29.79
C PRO A 421 -1.17 -2.27 28.68
N THR A 422 -1.83 -1.16 29.00
CA THR A 422 -2.68 -0.42 28.05
C THR A 422 -2.29 1.05 28.03
N ARG A 423 -2.05 1.60 26.83
CA ARG A 423 -1.81 3.03 26.63
C ARG A 423 -3.12 3.75 26.37
N LEU A 424 -3.43 4.70 27.25
CA LEU A 424 -4.65 5.52 27.19
C LEU A 424 -4.40 6.98 27.58
N ILE A 425 -5.37 7.85 27.31
CA ILE A 425 -5.39 9.26 27.72
C ILE A 425 -5.45 9.36 29.25
N LYS A 426 -4.80 10.38 29.82
CA LYS A 426 -4.90 10.73 31.24
C LYS A 426 -6.23 11.42 31.58
N ASN A 427 -7.33 10.67 31.59
CA ASN A 427 -8.65 11.13 32.04
C ASN A 427 -8.96 10.72 33.50
N ASP A 428 -10.19 10.90 33.96
CA ASP A 428 -10.60 10.58 35.34
C ASP A 428 -10.46 9.08 35.66
N PHE A 429 -10.78 8.20 34.70
CA PHE A 429 -10.53 6.76 34.85
C PHE A 429 -9.04 6.47 35.02
N TYR A 430 -8.16 7.07 34.21
CA TYR A 430 -6.72 6.94 34.41
C TYR A 430 -6.28 7.43 35.80
N ALA A 431 -6.82 8.55 36.29
CA ALA A 431 -6.49 9.07 37.61
C ALA A 431 -6.83 8.07 38.73
N GLN A 432 -7.99 7.40 38.64
CA GLN A 432 -8.38 6.34 39.58
C GLN A 432 -7.43 5.14 39.50
N VAL A 433 -7.04 4.74 38.28
CA VAL A 433 -6.06 3.66 38.07
C VAL A 433 -4.70 4.03 38.67
N GLN A 434 -4.22 5.25 38.42
CA GLN A 434 -2.95 5.74 38.92
C GLN A 434 -2.94 5.76 40.46
N GLU A 435 -4.00 6.28 41.09
CA GLU A 435 -4.15 6.26 42.55
C GLU A 435 -4.14 4.83 43.11
N ALA A 436 -4.84 3.90 42.45
CA ALA A 436 -4.84 2.48 42.83
C ALA A 436 -3.45 1.84 42.65
N GLU A 437 -2.72 2.14 41.59
CA GLU A 437 -1.37 1.61 41.37
C GLU A 437 -0.38 2.19 42.40
N ASP A 438 -0.45 3.48 42.71
CA ASP A 438 0.43 4.18 43.66
C ASP A 438 0.24 3.69 45.11
N ARG A 439 -1.00 3.38 45.51
CA ARG A 439 -1.28 2.75 46.81
C ARG A 439 -0.96 1.25 46.86
N GLY A 440 -0.46 0.68 45.76
CA GLY A 440 -0.03 -0.71 45.69
C GLY A 440 -1.15 -1.74 45.48
N ALA A 441 -2.29 -1.36 44.90
CA ALA A 441 -3.45 -2.24 44.69
C ALA A 441 -3.09 -3.59 44.04
N SER A 442 -3.83 -4.63 44.44
CA SER A 442 -3.71 -5.97 43.88
C SER A 442 -4.17 -6.02 42.41
N LYS A 443 -3.87 -7.13 41.72
CA LYS A 443 -4.34 -7.33 40.34
C LYS A 443 -5.87 -7.41 40.31
N GLU A 444 -6.45 -8.05 41.32
CA GLU A 444 -7.88 -8.26 41.48
C GLU A 444 -8.63 -6.94 41.63
N GLU A 445 -8.12 -6.03 42.47
CA GLU A 445 -8.65 -4.67 42.62
C GLU A 445 -8.59 -3.87 41.31
N LEU A 446 -7.49 -3.97 40.55
CA LEU A 446 -7.37 -3.29 39.26
C LEU A 446 -8.30 -3.88 38.19
N VAL A 447 -8.57 -5.19 38.22
CA VAL A 447 -9.56 -5.84 37.36
C VAL A 447 -10.97 -5.38 37.70
N GLU A 448 -11.30 -5.25 38.98
CA GLU A 448 -12.59 -4.72 39.43
C GLU A 448 -12.77 -3.26 39.01
N LEU A 449 -11.74 -2.43 39.18
CA LEU A 449 -11.75 -1.04 38.74
C LEU A 449 -11.89 -0.90 37.22
N LEU A 450 -11.15 -1.70 36.44
CA LEU A 450 -11.28 -1.75 34.98
C LEU A 450 -12.68 -2.18 34.54
N GLY A 451 -13.31 -3.12 35.25
CA GLY A 451 -14.67 -3.57 34.95
C GLY A 451 -14.79 -4.19 33.55
N ARG A 452 -15.90 -3.93 32.86
CA ARG A 452 -16.16 -4.43 31.50
C ARG A 452 -16.66 -3.32 30.59
N GLY A 453 -16.12 -3.26 29.37
CA GLY A 453 -16.65 -2.41 28.30
C GLY A 453 -16.23 -0.94 28.34
N ARG A 454 -15.26 -0.54 29.19
CA ARG A 454 -14.78 0.85 29.27
C ARG A 454 -14.23 1.38 27.94
N ALA A 455 -13.53 0.56 27.17
CA ALA A 455 -13.08 0.96 25.83
C ALA A 455 -14.25 1.30 24.89
N ARG A 456 -15.38 0.58 24.99
CA ARG A 456 -16.61 0.88 24.24
C ARG A 456 -17.21 2.20 24.72
N GLN A 457 -17.38 2.35 26.03
CA GLN A 457 -17.95 3.56 26.65
C GLN A 457 -17.17 4.80 26.21
N GLY A 458 -15.84 4.74 26.27
CA GLY A 458 -14.99 5.85 25.88
C GLY A 458 -14.93 6.10 24.38
N ILE A 459 -14.49 5.10 23.61
CA ILE A 459 -14.14 5.28 22.19
C ILE A 459 -15.39 5.29 21.30
N PHE A 460 -16.41 4.50 21.62
CA PHE A 460 -17.61 4.35 20.78
C PHE A 460 -18.79 5.19 21.25
N GLU A 461 -18.97 5.34 22.58
CA GLU A 461 -20.15 5.99 23.17
C GLU A 461 -19.86 7.42 23.64
N GLY A 462 -18.59 7.83 23.71
CA GLY A 462 -18.19 9.21 24.02
C GLY A 462 -18.10 9.55 25.51
N ASP A 463 -18.03 8.56 26.40
CA ASP A 463 -17.76 8.80 27.82
C ASP A 463 -16.27 9.10 28.04
N LEU A 464 -15.92 10.39 27.95
CA LEU A 464 -14.54 10.86 28.04
C LEU A 464 -13.96 10.81 29.46
N SER A 465 -14.80 10.67 30.49
CA SER A 465 -14.39 10.68 31.90
C SER A 465 -14.12 9.26 32.41
N ALA A 466 -15.11 8.37 32.29
CA ALA A 466 -15.04 7.01 32.82
C ALA A 466 -14.57 5.96 31.79
N GLY A 467 -14.54 6.33 30.51
CA GLY A 467 -14.09 5.44 29.45
C GLY A 467 -12.58 5.17 29.46
N GLU A 468 -12.20 4.03 28.90
CA GLU A 468 -10.81 3.68 28.62
C GLU A 468 -10.45 4.23 27.23
N LEU A 469 -9.79 5.38 27.20
CA LEU A 469 -9.54 6.14 25.99
C LEU A 469 -8.21 5.75 25.34
N GLU A 470 -8.18 4.61 24.66
CA GLU A 470 -6.98 4.06 24.02
C GLU A 470 -6.51 4.93 22.84
N ILE A 471 -5.30 5.52 22.95
CA ILE A 471 -4.67 6.26 21.86
C ILE A 471 -3.14 6.33 22.06
N GLY A 472 -2.37 6.35 20.97
CA GLY A 472 -0.91 6.37 21.00
C GLY A 472 -0.32 7.75 21.22
N GLN A 473 0.95 7.83 21.61
CA GLN A 473 1.66 9.10 21.89
C GLN A 473 1.71 10.05 20.68
N GLY A 474 1.68 9.49 19.46
CA GLY A 474 1.65 10.25 18.21
C GLY A 474 0.40 11.13 18.04
N VAL A 475 -0.61 11.01 18.92
CA VAL A 475 -1.80 11.87 18.92
C VAL A 475 -1.44 13.36 19.04
N SER A 476 -0.39 13.69 19.79
CA SER A 476 0.10 15.07 19.97
C SER A 476 0.61 15.75 18.70
N LEU A 477 0.85 14.98 17.63
CA LEU A 477 1.28 15.47 16.32
C LEU A 477 0.11 15.64 15.33
N ILE A 478 -1.12 15.39 15.76
CA ILE A 478 -2.33 15.41 14.93
C ILE A 478 -3.19 16.61 15.31
N SER A 479 -3.59 17.41 14.32
CA SER A 479 -4.40 18.62 14.51
C SER A 479 -5.59 18.72 13.56
N ASP A 480 -5.92 17.65 12.85
CA ASP A 480 -6.96 17.61 11.82
C ASP A 480 -7.64 16.23 11.71
N LEU A 481 -8.82 16.20 11.07
CA LEU A 481 -9.61 14.99 10.79
C LEU A 481 -9.84 14.84 9.26
N PRO A 482 -8.79 14.51 8.50
CA PRO A 482 -8.89 14.32 7.06
C PRO A 482 -9.65 13.02 6.70
N SER A 483 -9.88 12.80 5.41
CA SER A 483 -10.31 11.49 4.91
C SER A 483 -9.18 10.46 5.03
N ALA A 484 -9.52 9.18 5.10
CA ALA A 484 -8.53 8.09 5.08
C ALA A 484 -7.66 8.13 3.82
N ALA A 485 -8.24 8.50 2.67
CA ALA A 485 -7.52 8.66 1.42
C ALA A 485 -6.49 9.79 1.47
N ASP A 486 -6.82 10.92 2.11
CA ASP A 486 -5.89 12.03 2.30
C ASP A 486 -4.77 11.68 3.29
N ILE A 487 -5.04 10.84 4.30
CA ILE A 487 -3.99 10.30 5.17
C ILE A 487 -3.00 9.47 4.37
N VAL A 488 -3.47 8.49 3.58
CA VAL A 488 -2.58 7.66 2.75
C VAL A 488 -1.74 8.54 1.81
N ARG A 489 -2.37 9.48 1.12
CA ARG A 489 -1.69 10.41 0.21
C ARG A 489 -0.63 11.25 0.92
N SER A 490 -0.99 11.90 2.03
CA SER A 490 -0.09 12.76 2.79
C SER A 490 1.08 11.99 3.41
N MET A 491 0.87 10.75 3.82
CA MET A 491 1.95 9.87 4.29
C MET A 491 2.90 9.50 3.15
N VAL A 492 2.39 9.11 1.99
CA VAL A 492 3.23 8.78 0.82
C VAL A 492 4.04 10.00 0.36
N ASP A 493 3.39 11.16 0.24
CA ASP A 493 4.07 12.39 -0.18
C ASP A 493 5.06 12.89 0.88
N GLY A 494 4.70 12.78 2.16
CA GLY A 494 5.59 13.09 3.27
C GLY A 494 6.82 12.18 3.31
N TYR A 495 6.64 10.88 3.03
CA TYR A 495 7.73 9.91 2.92
C TYR A 495 8.68 10.30 1.78
N ARG A 496 8.14 10.58 0.59
CA ARG A 496 8.93 10.99 -0.59
C ARG A 496 9.74 12.25 -0.30
N ARG A 497 9.12 13.26 0.32
CA ARG A 497 9.82 14.50 0.72
C ARG A 497 10.90 14.24 1.76
N ALA A 498 10.62 13.43 2.78
CA ALA A 498 11.59 13.10 3.82
C ALA A 498 12.82 12.39 3.25
N VAL A 499 12.62 11.37 2.40
CA VAL A 499 13.72 10.65 1.75
C VAL A 499 14.51 11.55 0.79
N ALA A 500 13.84 12.39 0.01
CA ALA A 500 14.51 13.29 -0.93
C ALA A 500 15.32 14.40 -0.24
N GLY A 501 14.93 14.79 0.98
CA GLY A 501 15.62 15.81 1.78
C GLY A 501 16.75 15.27 2.66
N MET A 502 16.94 13.95 2.74
CA MET A 502 18.06 13.36 3.47
C MET A 502 19.32 13.40 2.61
N GLU A 503 20.40 13.98 3.13
CA GLU A 503 21.71 13.84 2.53
C GLU A 503 22.24 12.42 2.77
N VAL A 504 22.80 11.81 1.73
CA VAL A 504 23.55 10.56 1.89
C VAL A 504 24.90 10.93 2.48
N LEU A 505 25.11 10.57 3.75
CA LEU A 505 26.36 10.82 4.48
C LEU A 505 27.53 9.97 3.97
#